data_AF-A0A8H3BIE3-F1
#
_entry.id   AF-A0A8H3BIE3-F1
#
_cell.length_a   1.000
_cell.length_b   1.000
_cell.length_c   1.000
_cell.angle_alpha   90.00
_cell.angle_beta   90.00
_cell.angle_gamma   90.00
#
_symmetry.space_group_name_H-M   'P 1'
#
loop_
_entity.id
_entity.type
_entity.pdbx_description
1 polymer ?
#
loop_
_entity_poly.entity_id
_entity_poly.type
_entity_poly.pdbx_seq_one_letter_code
_entity_poly.pdbx_strand_id
1 'polypeptide(L)'
;MQPRGGRNHDPRSISNLRGDPACLGATTTLRVASPTSKSNMCDNLRRVVETAELLTLITDEFDICERRKLMLVSKHFFRCIGPGVWKSVPRLDFLMELIEGTEVKSYRYEDSQGAHYEFTEITIVLPLNPDLSRYNIYAPWVQELEIFGE
;
A
#
# COMPACT_ATOMS: atom_id res chain seq x y z
N MET A 1 -52.64 -12.67 5.96
CA MET A 1 -52.59 -13.27 4.62
C MET A 1 -51.15 -13.67 4.34
N GLN A 2 -50.88 -14.98 4.29
CA GLN A 2 -49.64 -15.57 3.77
C GLN A 2 -49.90 -16.12 2.36
N PRO A 3 -48.85 -16.29 1.56
CA PRO A 3 -48.66 -17.55 0.82
C PRO A 3 -47.27 -18.15 1.13
N ARG A 4 -47.16 -19.45 1.47
CA ARG A 4 -46.92 -20.60 0.55
C ARG A 4 -45.85 -20.27 -0.50
N GLY A 5 -44.72 -20.96 -0.62
CA GLY A 5 -44.40 -22.36 -0.33
C GLY A 5 -43.70 -22.95 -1.57
N GLY A 6 -42.55 -23.60 -1.41
CA GLY A 6 -41.84 -24.33 -2.47
C GLY A 6 -40.33 -24.12 -2.42
N ARG A 7 -39.46 -25.10 -2.63
CA ARG A 7 -39.57 -26.56 -2.77
C ARG A 7 -38.11 -27.07 -2.68
N ASN A 8 -37.88 -28.17 -1.97
CA ASN A 8 -36.59 -28.87 -1.89
C ASN A 8 -36.07 -29.28 -3.27
N HIS A 9 -34.75 -29.21 -3.46
CA HIS A 9 -33.98 -30.22 -4.18
C HIS A 9 -32.52 -30.24 -3.70
N ASP A 10 -32.16 -31.35 -3.08
CA ASP A 10 -30.80 -31.91 -3.02
C ASP A 10 -31.01 -33.39 -3.43
N PRO A 11 -30.18 -33.99 -4.32
CA PRO A 11 -29.14 -34.86 -3.76
C PRO A 11 -27.90 -35.17 -4.65
N ARG A 12 -26.86 -35.71 -4.00
CA ARG A 12 -25.79 -36.64 -4.48
C ARG A 12 -24.61 -36.01 -5.24
N SER A 13 -23.40 -36.02 -4.66
CA SER A 13 -22.42 -37.13 -4.57
C SER A 13 -21.90 -37.62 -5.94
N ILE A 14 -20.58 -37.61 -6.13
CA ILE A 14 -19.72 -38.80 -6.37
C ILE A 14 -18.24 -38.37 -6.61
N SER A 15 -17.41 -38.85 -5.69
CA SER A 15 -16.00 -39.27 -5.72
C SER A 15 -15.10 -39.13 -6.96
N ASN A 16 -13.85 -38.75 -6.65
CA ASN A 16 -12.57 -39.39 -7.00
C ASN A 16 -12.36 -39.93 -8.42
N LEU A 17 -11.36 -39.37 -9.12
CA LEU A 17 -10.41 -40.19 -9.90
C LEU A 17 -8.99 -39.65 -9.76
N ARG A 18 -8.24 -40.39 -8.95
CA ARG A 18 -6.79 -40.53 -8.89
C ARG A 18 -6.30 -41.10 -10.22
N GLY A 19 -5.19 -40.58 -10.74
CA GLY A 19 -4.56 -41.11 -11.95
C GLY A 19 -3.21 -40.48 -12.21
N ASP A 20 -2.23 -40.73 -11.34
CA ASP A 20 -0.82 -40.75 -11.75
C ASP A 20 -0.59 -42.01 -12.59
N PRO A 21 0.21 -41.90 -13.66
CA PRO A 21 1.25 -42.89 -13.84
C PRO A 21 2.60 -42.23 -14.14
N ALA A 22 3.57 -42.61 -13.32
CA ALA A 22 4.99 -42.54 -13.63
C ALA A 22 5.32 -43.30 -14.92
N CYS A 23 6.20 -42.76 -15.76
CA CYS A 23 7.05 -43.53 -16.66
C CYS A 23 8.31 -42.73 -17.07
N LEU A 24 9.43 -43.15 -16.47
CA LEU A 24 10.73 -43.45 -17.09
C LEU A 24 11.18 -42.66 -18.34
N GLY A 25 12.32 -41.99 -18.20
CA GLY A 25 13.16 -41.54 -19.31
C GLY A 25 14.55 -41.14 -18.82
N ALA A 26 15.46 -42.12 -18.73
CA ALA A 26 16.88 -41.90 -18.43
C ALA A 26 17.58 -41.22 -19.62
N THR A 27 18.45 -40.22 -19.41
CA THR A 27 19.52 -39.87 -20.38
C THR A 27 20.67 -39.08 -19.71
N THR A 28 21.81 -39.76 -19.61
CA THR A 28 23.19 -39.31 -19.86
C THR A 28 23.79 -38.15 -19.04
N THR A 29 24.54 -38.54 -18.01
CA THR A 29 25.59 -37.73 -17.37
C THR A 29 26.80 -37.60 -18.29
N LEU A 30 27.03 -36.42 -18.86
CA LEU A 30 28.30 -36.07 -19.53
C LEU A 30 29.21 -35.36 -18.53
N ARG A 31 30.16 -36.09 -17.95
CA ARG A 31 31.30 -35.52 -17.21
C ARG A 31 32.38 -35.11 -18.20
N VAL A 32 32.54 -33.82 -18.41
CA VAL A 32 33.79 -33.23 -18.92
C VAL A 32 34.49 -32.61 -17.71
N ALA A 33 35.57 -33.23 -17.26
CA ALA A 33 36.50 -32.61 -16.34
C ALA A 33 37.59 -31.91 -17.14
N SER A 34 37.79 -30.61 -16.89
CA SER A 34 39.02 -29.90 -17.24
C SER A 34 39.31 -28.82 -16.20
N PRO A 35 40.58 -28.51 -15.91
CA PRO A 35 40.98 -27.95 -14.62
C PRO A 35 41.05 -26.42 -14.59
N THR A 36 40.87 -25.92 -13.36
CA THR A 36 41.46 -24.69 -12.79
C THR A 36 41.19 -23.35 -13.49
N SER A 37 40.14 -22.70 -12.99
CA SER A 37 40.27 -21.34 -12.44
C SER A 37 39.18 -21.19 -11.37
N LYS A 38 39.56 -21.28 -10.09
CA LYS A 38 38.68 -20.88 -8.98
C LYS A 38 38.56 -19.36 -9.01
N SER A 39 37.76 -18.86 -9.94
CA SER A 39 37.14 -17.56 -9.83
C SER A 39 36.15 -17.68 -8.67
N ASN A 40 36.60 -17.32 -7.46
CA ASN A 40 35.72 -16.89 -6.39
C ASN A 40 35.03 -15.59 -6.84
N MET A 41 34.21 -15.67 -7.89
CA MET A 41 33.18 -14.67 -8.09
C MET A 41 32.24 -14.90 -6.92
N CYS A 42 32.28 -13.97 -5.98
CA CYS A 42 31.23 -13.78 -5.01
C CYS A 42 29.93 -13.82 -5.80
N ASP A 43 29.17 -14.90 -5.67
CA ASP A 43 27.79 -15.00 -6.15
C ASP A 43 27.03 -13.92 -5.40
N ASN A 44 27.13 -12.69 -5.92
CA ASN A 44 26.55 -11.51 -5.35
C ASN A 44 25.04 -11.69 -5.42
N LEU A 45 24.48 -12.21 -4.33
CA LEU A 45 23.15 -11.91 -3.80
C LEU A 45 22.10 -11.66 -4.90
N ARG A 46 21.77 -12.68 -5.68
CA ARG A 46 20.50 -12.69 -6.43
C ARG A 46 19.35 -12.82 -5.43
N ARG A 47 18.93 -11.69 -4.85
CA ARG A 47 17.70 -11.62 -4.06
C ARG A 47 16.52 -11.60 -5.04
N VAL A 48 15.57 -12.52 -4.84
CA VAL A 48 14.27 -12.43 -5.50
C VAL A 48 13.51 -11.30 -4.81
N VAL A 49 13.22 -10.24 -5.55
CA VAL A 49 12.44 -9.09 -5.08
C VAL A 49 10.97 -9.40 -5.35
N GLU A 50 10.12 -9.28 -4.33
CA GLU A 50 8.68 -9.45 -4.52
C GLU A 50 8.11 -8.30 -5.35
N THR A 51 7.01 -8.53 -6.08
CA THR A 51 6.39 -7.49 -6.93
C THR A 51 6.08 -6.21 -6.16
N ALA A 52 5.68 -6.31 -4.89
CA ALA A 52 5.43 -5.15 -4.03
C ALA A 52 6.71 -4.36 -3.70
N GLU A 53 7.81 -5.05 -3.43
CA GLU A 53 9.12 -4.41 -3.18
C GLU A 53 9.62 -3.71 -4.45
N LEU A 54 9.49 -4.36 -5.61
CA LEU A 54 9.86 -3.76 -6.89
C LEU A 54 9.03 -2.51 -7.18
N LEU A 55 7.72 -2.57 -6.96
CA LEU A 55 6.84 -1.41 -7.13
C LEU A 55 7.22 -0.27 -6.19
N THR A 56 7.55 -0.57 -4.93
CA THR A 56 7.99 0.42 -3.95
C THR A 56 9.26 1.12 -4.45
N LEU A 57 10.27 0.34 -4.88
CA LEU A 57 11.53 0.85 -5.41
C LEU A 57 11.33 1.74 -6.65
N ILE A 58 10.49 1.31 -7.61
CA ILE A 58 10.17 2.12 -8.79
C ILE A 58 9.49 3.42 -8.35
N THR A 59 8.61 3.34 -7.36
CA THR A 59 7.84 4.52 -6.92
C THR A 59 8.65 5.50 -6.10
N ASP A 60 9.79 5.07 -5.55
CA ASP A 60 10.71 5.95 -4.85
C ASP A 60 11.40 6.97 -5.78
N GLU A 61 11.39 6.72 -7.08
CA GLU A 61 11.89 7.67 -8.10
C GLU A 61 10.86 8.77 -8.45
N PHE A 62 9.61 8.63 -8.03
CA PHE A 62 8.55 9.61 -8.29
C PHE A 62 8.43 10.62 -7.15
N ASP A 63 7.94 11.82 -7.46
CA ASP A 63 7.58 12.79 -6.42
C ASP A 63 6.30 12.35 -5.67
N ILE A 64 6.00 13.02 -4.54
CA ILE A 64 4.84 12.68 -3.70
C ILE A 64 3.50 12.82 -4.45
N CYS A 65 3.40 13.76 -5.40
CA CYS A 65 2.20 14.01 -6.18
C CYS A 65 1.93 12.90 -7.18
N GLU A 66 2.98 12.40 -7.83
CA GLU A 66 2.94 11.27 -8.77
C GLU A 66 2.66 9.96 -8.05
N ARG A 67 3.27 9.72 -6.88
CA ARG A 67 2.95 8.55 -6.04
C ARG A 67 1.48 8.54 -5.65
N ARG A 68 0.92 9.69 -5.26
CA ARG A 68 -0.52 9.84 -4.95
C ARG A 68 -1.40 9.50 -6.15
N LYS A 69 -1.04 9.95 -7.36
CA LYS A 69 -1.77 9.58 -8.59
C LYS A 69 -1.73 8.07 -8.83
N LEU A 70 -0.58 7.43 -8.64
CA LEU A 70 -0.43 5.98 -8.81
C LEU A 70 -1.30 5.18 -7.83
N MET A 71 -1.44 5.65 -6.59
CA MET A 71 -2.33 5.01 -5.60
C MET A 71 -3.80 4.95 -6.06
N LEU A 72 -4.23 5.87 -6.93
CA LEU A 72 -5.59 5.89 -7.47
C LEU A 72 -5.82 4.91 -8.62
N VAL A 73 -4.76 4.37 -9.23
CA VAL A 73 -4.85 3.50 -10.41
C VAL A 73 -5.42 2.13 -10.07
N SER A 74 -4.98 1.53 -8.96
CA SER A 74 -5.48 0.23 -8.54
C SER A 74 -5.30 -0.02 -7.05
N LYS A 75 -6.10 -0.96 -6.52
CA LYS A 75 -5.94 -1.45 -5.14
C LYS A 75 -4.54 -2.02 -4.86
N HIS A 76 -3.86 -2.54 -5.89
CA HIS A 76 -2.52 -3.09 -5.75
C HIS A 76 -1.50 -1.97 -5.55
N PHE A 77 -1.54 -0.93 -6.38
CA PHE A 77 -0.70 0.26 -6.22
C PHE A 77 -0.97 0.96 -4.87
N PHE A 78 -2.24 1.10 -4.49
CA PHE A 78 -2.61 1.65 -3.20
C PHE A 78 -1.94 0.92 -2.03
N ARG A 79 -1.92 -0.42 -2.05
CA ARG A 79 -1.34 -1.24 -0.98
C ARG A 79 0.19 -1.19 -0.94
N CYS A 80 0.85 -1.09 -2.09
CA CYS A 80 2.32 -1.06 -2.15
C CYS A 80 2.86 0.34 -1.84
N ILE A 81 2.23 1.38 -2.39
CA ILE A 81 2.72 2.77 -2.32
C ILE A 81 2.18 3.49 -1.09
N GLY A 82 0.97 3.14 -0.64
CA GLY A 82 0.28 3.80 0.47
C GLY A 82 1.13 3.95 1.73
N PRO A 83 1.80 2.88 2.21
CA PRO A 83 2.68 2.98 3.37
C PRO A 83 3.78 4.03 3.22
N GLY A 84 4.36 4.19 2.02
CA GLY A 84 5.41 5.17 1.76
C GLY A 84 4.88 6.60 1.71
N VAL A 85 3.74 6.82 1.05
CA VAL A 85 3.12 8.16 0.90
C VAL A 85 2.60 8.70 2.23
N TRP A 86 2.10 7.83 3.10
CA TRP A 86 1.54 8.22 4.40
C TRP A 86 2.56 8.20 5.53
N LYS A 87 3.82 7.85 5.25
CA LYS A 87 4.87 7.75 6.27
C LYS A 87 5.12 9.07 7.00
N SER A 88 5.27 10.15 6.25
CA SER A 88 5.31 11.52 6.76
C SER A 88 4.12 12.28 6.20
N VAL A 89 3.27 12.81 7.08
CA VAL A 89 2.13 13.62 6.67
C VAL A 89 2.40 15.08 6.98
N PRO A 90 2.36 15.96 5.96
CA PRO A 90 2.44 17.39 6.18
C PRO A 90 1.17 17.85 6.86
N ARG A 91 1.31 18.33 8.10
CA ARG A 91 0.29 18.95 8.94
C ARG A 91 -0.88 18.05 9.36
N LEU A 92 -1.42 18.33 10.54
CA LEU A 92 -2.50 17.56 11.16
C LEU A 92 -3.82 17.66 10.38
N ASP A 93 -4.08 18.80 9.74
CA ASP A 93 -5.34 19.08 9.08
C ASP A 93 -5.63 18.15 7.90
N PHE A 94 -4.60 17.73 7.16
CA PHE A 94 -4.75 16.72 6.11
C PHE A 94 -5.27 15.37 6.63
N LEU A 95 -4.88 14.96 7.85
CA LEU A 95 -5.40 13.76 8.47
C LEU A 95 -6.84 13.93 8.93
N MET A 96 -7.15 15.11 9.47
CA MET A 96 -8.49 15.40 10.00
C MET A 96 -9.51 15.53 8.87
N GLU A 97 -9.11 16.04 7.70
CA GLU A 97 -9.97 16.13 6.50
C GLU A 97 -10.42 14.75 5.96
N LEU A 98 -9.74 13.65 6.37
CA LEU A 98 -10.19 12.30 6.06
C LEU A 98 -11.48 11.90 6.79
N ILE A 99 -11.80 12.57 7.89
CA ILE A 99 -13.03 12.35 8.67
C ILE A 99 -14.15 13.11 7.96
N GLU A 100 -15.14 12.37 7.46
CA GLU A 100 -16.26 12.96 6.71
C GLU A 100 -17.03 13.98 7.55
N GLY A 101 -17.30 15.15 6.96
CA GLY A 101 -17.96 16.28 7.65
C GLY A 101 -17.01 17.17 8.46
N THR A 102 -15.69 16.94 8.41
CA THR A 102 -14.71 17.86 8.98
C THR A 102 -14.54 19.09 8.10
N GLU A 103 -14.59 20.27 8.70
CA GLU A 103 -14.24 21.53 8.04
C GLU A 103 -12.85 21.99 8.49
N VAL A 104 -11.98 22.31 7.53
CA VAL A 104 -10.66 22.90 7.79
C VAL A 104 -10.63 24.31 7.23
N LYS A 105 -10.21 25.29 8.05
CA LYS A 105 -9.98 26.67 7.64
C LYS A 105 -8.53 27.05 7.95
N SER A 106 -7.83 27.64 6.99
CA SER A 106 -6.43 28.06 7.13
C SER A 106 -6.33 29.55 6.84
N TYR A 107 -5.82 30.33 7.80
CA TYR A 107 -5.61 31.76 7.69
C TYR A 107 -4.12 32.05 7.81
N ARG A 108 -3.53 32.66 6.78
CA ARG A 108 -2.15 33.14 6.80
C ARG A 108 -2.17 34.61 7.18
N TYR A 109 -1.45 34.94 8.24
CA TYR A 109 -1.30 36.32 8.69
C TYR A 109 0.10 36.80 8.35
N GLU A 110 0.17 37.79 7.46
CA GLU A 110 1.37 38.59 7.22
C GLU A 110 1.23 39.86 8.07
N ASP A 111 2.15 40.10 9.01
CA ASP A 111 2.08 41.30 9.84
C ASP A 111 2.31 42.55 8.99
N SER A 112 1.45 43.55 9.17
CA SER A 112 1.57 44.86 8.52
C SER A 112 2.35 45.88 9.35
N GLN A 113 2.93 45.51 10.50
CA GLN A 113 3.61 46.46 11.40
C GLN A 113 4.91 45.95 12.07
N GLY A 114 5.74 45.20 11.35
CA GLY A 114 7.17 45.10 11.67
C GLY A 114 7.58 44.04 12.71
N ALA A 115 6.71 43.10 13.07
CA ALA A 115 7.13 41.86 13.71
C ALA A 115 7.42 40.78 12.63
N HIS A 116 8.64 40.24 12.64
CA HIS A 116 9.16 39.27 11.65
C HIS A 116 8.59 37.84 11.78
N TYR A 117 7.29 37.67 12.05
CA TYR A 117 6.70 36.34 12.21
C TYR A 117 5.46 36.21 11.35
N GLU A 118 5.60 35.47 10.25
CA GLU A 118 4.46 34.88 9.54
C GLU A 118 3.95 33.70 10.37
N PHE A 119 2.65 33.66 10.64
CA PHE A 119 2.03 32.49 11.27
C PHE A 119 0.76 32.09 10.52
N THR A 120 0.48 30.79 10.54
CA THR A 120 -0.70 30.18 9.95
C THR A 120 -1.59 29.66 11.07
N GLU A 121 -2.82 30.19 11.14
CA GLU A 121 -3.86 29.65 12.02
C GLU A 121 -4.68 28.62 11.26
N ILE A 122 -4.82 27.42 11.83
CA ILE A 122 -5.60 26.33 11.26
C ILE A 122 -6.73 25.97 12.23
N THR A 123 -7.96 26.18 11.80
CA THR A 123 -9.16 25.82 12.55
C THR A 123 -9.78 24.56 11.97
N ILE A 124 -9.84 23.51 12.79
CA ILE A 124 -10.42 22.21 12.44
C ILE A 124 -11.73 22.05 13.21
N VAL A 125 -12.84 21.90 12.50
CA VAL A 125 -14.17 21.67 13.08
C VAL A 125 -14.59 20.25 12.77
N LEU A 126 -14.65 19.40 13.79
CA LEU A 126 -15.10 18.02 13.66
C LEU A 126 -16.64 17.94 13.77
N PRO A 127 -17.28 16.97 13.10
CA PRO A 127 -18.70 16.69 13.30
C PRO A 127 -18.96 16.17 14.72
N LEU A 128 -20.20 16.32 15.21
CA LEU A 128 -20.62 15.85 16.54
C LEU A 128 -20.36 14.35 16.78
N ASN A 129 -20.44 13.53 15.72
CA ASN A 129 -20.17 12.09 15.74
C ASN A 129 -19.22 11.75 14.59
N PRO A 130 -17.89 11.85 14.78
CA PRO A 130 -16.93 11.62 13.72
C PRO A 130 -16.80 10.14 13.36
N ASP A 131 -16.88 9.82 12.07
CA ASP A 131 -16.53 8.50 11.56
C ASP A 131 -15.02 8.42 11.27
N LEU A 132 -14.31 7.65 12.11
CA LEU A 132 -12.87 7.44 12.00
C LEU A 132 -12.50 6.27 11.08
N SER A 133 -13.48 5.61 10.44
CA SER A 133 -13.23 4.42 9.61
C SER A 133 -12.17 4.65 8.54
N ARG A 134 -12.24 5.80 7.85
CA ARG A 134 -11.27 6.18 6.81
C ARG A 134 -9.90 6.50 7.41
N TYR A 135 -9.85 7.26 8.51
CA TYR A 135 -8.60 7.56 9.22
C TYR A 135 -7.88 6.26 9.63
N ASN A 136 -8.61 5.28 10.17
CA ASN A 136 -8.07 4.01 10.63
C ASN A 136 -7.40 3.17 9.52
N ILE A 137 -7.71 3.41 8.24
CA ILE A 137 -7.04 2.76 7.11
C ILE A 137 -5.60 3.27 6.97
N TYR A 138 -5.37 4.56 7.22
CA TYR A 138 -4.08 5.22 6.99
C TYR A 138 -3.24 5.35 8.26
N ALA A 139 -3.89 5.44 9.44
CA ALA A 139 -3.22 5.63 10.72
C ALA A 139 -2.05 4.66 10.99
N PRO A 140 -2.10 3.36 10.61
CA PRO A 140 -0.98 2.45 10.81
C PRO A 140 0.28 2.80 10.00
N TRP A 141 0.17 3.63 8.98
CA TRP A 141 1.27 4.03 8.11
C TRP A 141 1.88 5.36 8.50
N VAL A 142 1.17 6.19 9.28
CA VAL A 142 1.66 7.48 9.76
C VAL A 142 2.72 7.26 10.82
N GLN A 143 3.96 7.65 10.51
CA GLN A 143 5.10 7.58 11.43
C GLN A 143 5.50 8.97 11.91
N GLU A 144 5.40 9.96 11.02
CA GLU A 144 5.83 11.33 11.27
C GLU A 144 4.69 12.30 10.92
N LEU A 145 4.51 13.30 11.78
CA LEU A 145 3.59 14.40 11.58
C LEU A 145 4.41 15.68 11.51
N GLU A 146 4.54 16.25 10.32
CA GLU A 146 5.23 17.52 10.13
C GLU A 146 4.30 18.65 10.56
N ILE A 147 4.58 19.25 11.71
CA ILE A 147 3.75 20.34 12.27
C ILE A 147 3.79 21.58 11.37
N PHE A 148 4.92 21.79 10.69
CA PHE A 148 5.17 22.88 9.76
C PHE A 148 5.38 22.31 8.36
N GLY A 149 4.27 22.01 7.67
CA GLY A 149 4.33 21.71 6.23
C GLY A 149 4.34 23.01 5.44
N GLU A 150 5.36 23.20 4.59
CA GLU A 150 5.46 24.32 3.64
C GLU A 150 4.38 24.29 2.56
#